data_AF-A0AAV6G4S7-F1
#
_entry.id   AF-A0AAV6G4S7-F1
#
_cell.length_a   1.000
_cell.length_b   1.000
_cell.length_c   1.000
_cell.angle_alpha   90.00
_cell.angle_beta   90.00
_cell.angle_gamma   90.00
#
_symmetry.space_group_name_H-M   'P 1'
#
loop_
_entity.id
_entity.type
_entity.pdbx_description
1 polymer ?
#
loop_
_entity_poly.entity_id
_entity_poly.type
_entity_poly.pdbx_seq_one_letter_code
_entity_poly.pdbx_strand_id
1 'polypeptide(L)'
;MPKCNTNCVEKPLAKGFEKLGRIVGIYPWVFFISPLIISAGLGAGFYFLKDREANDIEEQFTPKNGPAKAERAFIKEHFPQREEFSSLRLYTEGTFASLIAVHPTNILNLNAFEELVKLDHKVKQIRVNGSKLTFSDLCAKKNGKCVLNPILDIMNIFINVNTTINFPWHNGEFTGSVIGGVSKHSNNTIQSAQAIRMFYYLTEDKKNETDLWLNKFIQTLSEEEATDKKISVSYFTSISRAEEFETNPQTVIPLFSITYFLAITVSIVSCMRLDCVRNKVWVATFGVLSAGLAVLTSFGLLLFCGMPFVMTVASSPFLILGIGVDDMFIMISCWQKTKVRAKVEDRMAETYKEAAVSITITTLTDVLAFYIGLMTPFGSVQSFCMYTGTAILFCYIYNITFFGAFLALNGQREGSNRHWLICRKVKAPSPDNKGNACSVGGAYDPETGRD
;
A
#
# COMPACT_ATOMS: atom_id res chain seq x y z
N MET A 1 46.76 -24.15 -8.94
CA MET A 1 45.46 -23.58 -8.53
C MET A 1 45.32 -23.71 -7.03
N PRO A 2 45.27 -22.62 -6.25
CA PRO A 2 45.16 -22.72 -4.80
C PRO A 2 43.77 -23.26 -4.44
N LYS A 3 43.75 -24.37 -3.70
CA LYS A 3 42.58 -24.92 -3.00
C LYS A 3 42.22 -23.99 -1.84
N CYS A 4 41.66 -22.82 -2.12
CA CYS A 4 41.00 -22.04 -1.07
C CYS A 4 39.63 -22.67 -0.85
N ASN A 5 39.53 -23.59 0.13
CA ASN A 5 38.26 -24.16 0.55
C ASN A 5 37.44 -23.05 1.21
N THR A 6 36.58 -22.37 0.44
CA THR A 6 35.59 -21.39 0.95
C THR A 6 34.52 -22.02 1.87
N ASN A 7 34.60 -23.34 2.06
CA ASN A 7 33.74 -24.18 2.90
C ASN A 7 33.82 -23.91 4.42
N CYS A 8 34.59 -22.93 4.90
CA CYS A 8 34.75 -22.65 6.33
C CYS A 8 33.47 -22.15 7.00
N VAL A 9 32.58 -21.48 6.26
CA VAL A 9 31.31 -20.94 6.76
C VAL A 9 30.15 -21.87 6.44
N GLU A 10 30.13 -22.41 5.21
CA GLU A 10 29.04 -23.27 4.74
C GLU A 10 28.96 -24.60 5.51
N LYS A 11 30.10 -25.28 5.74
CA LYS A 11 30.11 -26.58 6.44
C LYS A 11 29.59 -26.53 7.88
N PRO A 12 30.01 -25.60 8.76
CA PRO A 12 29.45 -25.53 10.11
C PRO A 12 27.98 -25.12 10.09
N LEU A 13 27.58 -24.22 9.19
CA LEU A 13 26.19 -23.79 9.06
C LEU A 13 25.29 -24.96 8.60
N ALA A 14 25.71 -25.69 7.57
CA ALA A 14 25.03 -26.88 7.07
C ALA A 14 24.90 -27.96 8.15
N LYS A 15 25.96 -28.22 8.95
CA LYS A 15 25.90 -29.14 10.09
C LYS A 15 24.92 -28.67 11.19
N GLY A 16 24.85 -27.36 11.42
CA GLY A 16 23.89 -26.75 12.34
C GLY A 16 22.45 -26.99 11.88
N PHE A 17 22.16 -26.71 10.61
CA PHE A 17 20.86 -26.95 9.99
C PHE A 17 20.50 -28.43 9.89
N GLU A 18 21.47 -29.31 9.65
CA GLU A 18 21.28 -30.76 9.68
C GLU A 18 20.80 -31.22 11.06
N LYS A 19 21.44 -30.73 12.14
CA LYS A 19 21.02 -31.02 13.51
C LYS A 19 19.63 -30.45 13.82
N LEU A 20 19.35 -29.23 13.35
CA LEU A 20 18.04 -28.60 13.51
C LEU A 20 16.94 -29.41 12.79
N GLY A 21 17.17 -29.79 11.54
CA GLY A 21 16.24 -30.59 10.74
C GLY A 21 15.95 -31.94 11.38
N ARG A 22 16.97 -32.57 11.97
CA ARG A 22 16.77 -33.81 12.75
C ARG A 22 15.86 -33.59 13.96
N ILE A 23 16.05 -32.49 14.70
CA ILE A 23 15.21 -32.15 15.87
C ILE A 23 13.75 -31.88 15.44
N VAL A 24 13.55 -31.11 14.36
CA VAL A 24 12.21 -30.84 13.81
C VAL A 24 11.55 -32.14 13.34
N GLY A 25 12.31 -33.06 12.74
CA GLY A 25 11.80 -34.37 12.32
C GLY A 25 11.39 -35.29 13.48
N ILE A 26 12.06 -35.19 14.64
CA ILE A 26 11.73 -35.98 15.85
C ILE A 26 10.51 -35.39 16.59
N TYR A 27 10.45 -34.06 16.73
CA TYR A 27 9.41 -33.36 17.50
C TYR A 27 8.54 -32.41 16.64
N PRO A 28 7.92 -32.88 15.55
CA PRO A 28 7.26 -31.99 14.59
C PRO A 28 6.06 -31.24 15.20
N TRP A 29 5.30 -31.86 16.11
CA TRP A 29 4.11 -31.22 16.70
C TRP A 29 4.45 -29.96 17.51
N VAL A 30 5.60 -29.92 18.17
CA VAL A 30 6.02 -28.75 18.95
C VAL A 30 6.29 -27.56 18.01
N PHE A 31 7.02 -27.80 16.92
CA PHE A 31 7.35 -26.79 15.91
C PHE A 31 6.17 -26.41 15.01
N PHE A 32 5.13 -27.25 14.94
CA PHE A 32 3.90 -26.94 14.21
C PHE A 32 2.94 -26.06 15.04
N ILE A 33 2.81 -26.34 16.35
CA ILE A 33 1.86 -25.63 17.22
C ILE A 33 2.43 -24.30 17.71
N SER A 34 3.73 -24.21 17.99
CA SER A 34 4.31 -22.98 18.55
C SER A 34 4.14 -21.74 17.66
N PRO A 35 4.33 -21.79 16.32
CA PRO A 35 4.12 -20.63 15.46
C PRO A 35 2.66 -20.21 15.39
N LEU A 36 1.72 -21.14 15.50
CA LEU A 36 0.27 -20.84 15.53
C LEU A 36 -0.10 -20.05 16.79
N ILE A 37 0.44 -20.43 17.95
CA ILE A 37 0.20 -19.73 19.22
C ILE A 37 0.85 -18.33 19.17
N ILE A 38 2.09 -18.24 18.69
CA ILE A 38 2.80 -16.96 18.55
C ILE A 38 2.04 -16.03 17.59
N SER A 39 1.58 -16.57 16.46
CA SER A 39 0.80 -15.80 15.47
C SER A 39 -0.55 -15.34 16.01
N ALA A 40 -1.24 -16.17 16.80
CA ALA A 40 -2.48 -15.75 17.47
C ALA A 40 -2.25 -14.65 18.50
N GLY A 41 -1.18 -14.75 19.30
CA GLY A 41 -0.83 -13.75 20.31
C GLY A 41 -0.40 -12.41 19.70
N LEU A 42 0.56 -12.45 18.77
CA LEU A 42 1.07 -11.23 18.11
C LEU A 42 0.08 -10.66 17.10
N GLY A 43 -0.74 -11.50 16.45
CA GLY A 43 -1.79 -11.08 15.54
C GLY A 43 -2.89 -10.23 16.18
N ALA A 44 -3.05 -10.29 17.51
CA ALA A 44 -3.94 -9.38 18.25
C ALA A 44 -3.56 -7.90 18.09
N GLY A 45 -2.33 -7.59 17.65
CA GLY A 45 -1.87 -6.22 17.38
C GLY A 45 -2.66 -5.52 16.27
N PHE A 46 -3.34 -6.26 15.40
CA PHE A 46 -4.26 -5.71 14.40
C PHE A 46 -5.44 -4.93 15.01
N TYR A 47 -5.72 -5.12 16.31
CA TYR A 47 -6.67 -4.26 17.03
C TYR A 47 -6.28 -2.77 16.96
N PHE A 48 -4.97 -2.46 16.99
CA PHE A 48 -4.46 -1.10 16.92
C PHE A 48 -4.32 -0.55 15.50
N LEU A 49 -4.72 -1.30 14.46
CA LEU A 49 -4.52 -0.89 13.08
C LEU A 49 -5.13 0.49 12.78
N LYS A 50 -6.37 0.71 13.21
CA LYS A 50 -7.09 1.97 12.99
C LYS A 50 -6.45 3.16 13.70
N ASP A 51 -5.89 2.94 14.89
CA ASP A 51 -5.23 3.98 15.68
C ASP A 51 -3.82 4.31 15.16
N ARG A 52 -3.21 3.39 14.41
CA ARG A 52 -1.86 3.53 13.86
C ARG A 52 -1.84 3.90 12.38
N GLU A 53 -3.00 4.02 11.75
CA GLU A 53 -3.12 4.44 10.36
C GLU A 53 -2.59 5.87 10.19
N ALA A 54 -1.64 6.06 9.28
CA ALA A 54 -0.96 7.33 9.07
C ALA A 54 -1.22 7.85 7.64
N ASN A 55 -2.26 8.68 7.51
CA ASN A 55 -2.76 9.18 6.23
C ASN A 55 -2.24 10.58 5.85
N ASP A 56 -1.42 11.22 6.71
CA ASP A 56 -0.83 12.52 6.39
C ASP A 56 0.23 12.40 5.28
N ILE A 57 -0.17 12.79 4.08
CA ILE A 57 0.67 12.75 2.87
C ILE A 57 1.95 13.58 3.06
N GLU A 58 1.86 14.74 3.70
CA GLU A 58 3.03 15.59 3.89
C GLU A 58 4.03 14.90 4.81
N GLU A 59 3.58 14.32 5.92
CA GLU A 59 4.46 13.61 6.84
C GLU A 59 5.11 12.38 6.18
N GLN A 60 4.35 11.64 5.37
CA GLN A 60 4.80 10.37 4.79
C GLN A 60 5.71 10.53 3.57
N PHE A 61 5.51 11.57 2.76
CA PHE A 61 6.24 11.78 1.50
C PHE A 61 7.26 12.92 1.54
N THR A 62 7.38 13.64 2.66
CA THR A 62 8.48 14.61 2.85
C THR A 62 9.52 14.11 3.85
N PRO A 63 10.79 14.52 3.73
CA PRO A 63 11.83 14.18 4.69
C PRO A 63 11.45 14.61 6.12
N LYS A 64 11.60 13.73 7.12
CA LYS A 64 11.31 14.07 8.54
C LYS A 64 12.11 15.27 9.04
N ASN A 65 13.41 15.31 8.71
CA ASN A 65 14.33 16.38 9.12
C ASN A 65 14.79 17.22 7.90
N GLY A 66 13.87 17.50 6.97
CA GLY A 66 14.20 18.32 5.78
C GLY A 66 14.37 19.81 6.10
N PRO A 67 15.26 20.54 5.40
CA PRO A 67 15.42 21.98 5.58
C PRO A 67 14.12 22.76 5.41
N ALA A 68 13.25 22.34 4.47
CA ALA A 68 11.93 22.95 4.26
C ALA A 68 11.02 22.92 5.50
N LYS A 69 11.12 21.90 6.36
CA LYS A 69 10.34 21.85 7.61
C LYS A 69 10.87 22.84 8.65
N ALA A 70 12.18 23.02 8.72
CA ALA A 70 12.81 24.04 9.57
C ALA A 70 12.46 25.45 9.09
N GLU A 71 12.51 25.70 7.78
CA GLU A 71 12.08 26.96 7.16
C GLU A 71 10.60 27.25 7.45
N ARG A 72 9.72 26.24 7.32
CA ARG A 72 8.31 26.38 7.67
C ARG A 72 8.10 26.71 9.14
N ALA A 73 8.84 26.06 10.05
CA ALA A 73 8.78 26.35 11.48
C ALA A 73 9.23 27.80 11.77
N PHE A 74 10.31 28.25 11.12
CA PHE A 74 10.80 29.62 11.21
C PHE A 74 9.74 30.63 10.74
N ILE A 75 9.11 30.40 9.57
CA ILE A 75 8.05 31.28 9.06
C ILE A 75 6.85 31.27 10.01
N LYS A 76 6.44 30.11 10.54
CA LYS A 76 5.31 29.99 11.47
C LYS A 76 5.54 30.77 12.78
N GLU A 77 6.79 30.80 13.26
CA GLU A 77 7.17 31.55 14.46
C GLU A 77 7.18 33.06 14.22
N HIS A 78 7.69 33.52 13.07
CA HIS A 78 7.85 34.95 12.76
C HIS A 78 6.61 35.58 12.13
N PHE A 79 5.77 34.80 11.45
CA PHE A 79 4.54 35.24 10.77
C PHE A 79 3.33 34.41 11.25
N PRO A 80 2.94 34.48 12.53
CA PRO A 80 1.78 33.76 13.04
C PRO A 80 0.48 34.30 12.42
N GLN A 81 -0.45 33.41 12.08
CA GLN A 81 -1.78 33.75 11.54
C GLN A 81 -2.77 34.28 12.59
N ARG A 82 -2.32 35.04 13.59
CA ARG A 82 -3.20 35.67 14.58
C ARG A 82 -3.78 37.01 14.09
N GLU A 83 -3.16 37.58 13.07
CA GLU A 83 -3.57 38.83 12.43
C GLU A 83 -4.51 38.55 11.24
N GLU A 84 -4.90 39.59 10.50
CA GLU A 84 -5.80 39.47 9.35
C GLU A 84 -5.30 38.46 8.30
N PHE A 85 -6.26 37.76 7.68
CA PHE A 85 -5.94 36.78 6.65
C PHE A 85 -5.23 37.43 5.44
N SER A 86 -4.14 36.80 5.01
CA SER A 86 -3.43 37.11 3.78
C SER A 86 -2.89 35.83 3.14
N SER A 87 -3.25 35.58 1.89
CA SER A 87 -2.78 34.42 1.13
C SER A 87 -1.25 34.39 1.00
N LEU A 88 -0.59 35.55 0.99
CA LEU A 88 0.87 35.67 0.91
C LEU A 88 1.60 35.36 2.22
N ARG A 89 0.89 35.28 3.36
CA ARG A 89 1.46 34.94 4.67
C ARG A 89 1.23 33.47 5.04
N LEU A 90 0.60 32.70 4.17
CA LEU A 90 0.39 31.27 4.41
C LEU A 90 1.74 30.53 4.33
N TYR A 91 2.07 29.81 5.39
CA TYR A 91 3.24 28.92 5.47
C TYR A 91 2.92 27.48 5.02
N THR A 92 1.66 27.25 4.64
CA THR A 92 1.09 26.05 4.00
C THR A 92 0.20 26.49 2.85
N GLU A 93 -0.49 25.56 2.18
CA GLU A 93 -1.56 25.93 1.23
C GLU A 93 -2.80 26.55 1.93
N GLY A 94 -2.92 26.45 3.27
CA GLY A 94 -4.08 26.87 4.05
C GLY A 94 -5.33 26.00 3.82
N THR A 95 -6.45 26.32 4.48
CA THR A 95 -7.75 25.69 4.19
C THR A 95 -8.45 26.47 3.08
N PHE A 96 -8.57 25.85 1.90
CA PHE A 96 -9.16 26.52 0.74
C PHE A 96 -9.86 25.55 -0.21
N ALA A 97 -10.77 26.12 -1.00
CA ALA A 97 -11.30 25.52 -2.21
C ALA A 97 -10.93 26.39 -3.42
N SER A 98 -10.60 25.75 -4.53
CA SER A 98 -10.26 26.37 -5.80
C SER A 98 -11.17 25.82 -6.89
N LEU A 99 -11.66 26.72 -7.73
CA LEU A 99 -12.53 26.42 -8.85
C LEU A 99 -11.89 26.99 -10.12
N ILE A 100 -11.66 26.15 -11.13
CA ILE A 100 -11.16 26.55 -12.44
C ILE A 100 -12.27 26.31 -13.44
N ALA A 101 -12.75 27.39 -14.06
CA ALA A 101 -13.72 27.34 -15.13
C ALA A 101 -13.00 27.60 -16.45
N VAL A 102 -13.30 26.79 -17.47
CA VAL A 102 -12.67 26.84 -18.78
C VAL A 102 -13.75 26.90 -19.85
N HIS A 103 -13.58 27.82 -20.80
CA HIS A 103 -14.43 27.92 -21.99
C HIS A 103 -13.58 27.66 -23.25
N PRO A 104 -14.07 26.90 -24.25
CA PRO A 104 -13.26 26.47 -25.39
C PRO A 104 -12.71 27.62 -26.24
N THR A 105 -13.44 28.73 -26.34
CA THR A 105 -13.04 29.90 -27.16
C THR A 105 -12.64 31.10 -26.32
N ASN A 106 -13.60 31.73 -25.62
CA ASN A 106 -13.36 32.87 -24.75
C ASN A 106 -14.28 32.86 -23.53
N ILE A 107 -13.69 32.90 -22.34
CA ILE A 107 -14.41 32.92 -21.07
C ILE A 107 -14.89 34.34 -20.68
N LEU A 108 -14.39 35.38 -21.35
CA LEU A 108 -14.78 36.77 -21.12
C LEU A 108 -16.12 37.16 -21.76
N ASN A 109 -16.84 36.20 -22.33
CA ASN A 109 -18.16 36.42 -22.94
C ASN A 109 -19.23 36.61 -21.85
N LEU A 110 -20.26 37.42 -22.13
CA LEU A 110 -21.38 37.68 -21.21
C LEU A 110 -22.03 36.38 -20.71
N ASN A 111 -22.36 35.45 -21.61
CA ASN A 111 -22.98 34.18 -21.23
C ASN A 111 -22.08 33.34 -20.32
N ALA A 112 -20.76 33.36 -20.56
CA ALA A 112 -19.83 32.61 -19.73
C ALA A 112 -19.73 33.25 -18.34
N PHE A 113 -19.71 34.58 -18.28
CA PHE A 113 -19.72 35.33 -17.03
C PHE A 113 -20.98 35.12 -16.20
N GLU A 114 -22.17 35.12 -16.81
CA GLU A 114 -23.41 34.82 -16.09
C GLU A 114 -23.39 33.43 -15.44
N GLU A 115 -22.85 32.42 -16.14
CA GLU A 115 -22.68 31.08 -15.57
C GLU A 115 -21.64 31.05 -14.45
N LEU A 116 -20.54 31.82 -14.56
CA LEU A 116 -19.55 31.97 -13.48
C LEU A 116 -20.16 32.61 -12.23
N VAL A 117 -20.98 33.66 -12.39
CA VAL A 117 -21.67 34.32 -11.27
C VAL A 117 -22.69 33.37 -10.63
N LYS A 118 -23.43 32.59 -11.43
CA LYS A 118 -24.33 31.55 -10.90
C LYS A 118 -23.57 30.50 -10.09
N LEU A 119 -22.41 30.05 -10.58
CA LEU A 119 -21.54 29.10 -9.88
C LEU A 119 -21.01 29.67 -8.55
N ASP A 120 -20.47 30.89 -8.55
CA ASP A 120 -19.99 31.56 -7.33
C ASP A 120 -21.11 31.73 -6.29
N HIS A 121 -22.31 32.13 -6.73
CA HIS A 121 -23.46 32.25 -5.85
C HIS A 121 -23.87 30.89 -5.25
N LYS A 122 -23.88 29.83 -6.07
CA LYS A 122 -24.17 28.46 -5.61
C LYS A 122 -23.16 28.00 -4.57
N VAL A 123 -21.87 28.24 -4.80
CA VAL A 123 -20.78 27.90 -3.86
C VAL A 123 -20.95 28.65 -2.52
N LYS A 124 -21.21 29.96 -2.56
CA LYS A 124 -21.42 30.77 -1.35
C LYS A 124 -22.65 30.33 -0.54
N GLN A 125 -23.67 29.79 -1.22
CA GLN A 125 -24.90 29.31 -0.61
C GLN A 125 -24.83 27.87 -0.07
N ILE A 126 -23.71 27.17 -0.22
CA ILE A 126 -23.53 25.84 0.37
C ILE A 126 -23.75 25.93 1.88
N ARG A 127 -24.65 25.10 2.39
CA ARG A 127 -24.99 25.06 3.82
C ARG A 127 -24.48 23.79 4.48
N VAL A 128 -23.97 23.94 5.70
CA VAL A 128 -23.40 22.86 6.51
C VAL A 128 -24.05 22.81 7.90
N ASN A 129 -23.91 21.67 8.59
CA ASN A 129 -24.39 21.45 9.96
C ASN A 129 -25.91 21.69 10.14
N GLY A 130 -26.74 20.89 9.44
CA GLY A 130 -28.19 21.03 9.50
C GLY A 130 -28.71 22.37 8.96
N SER A 131 -28.02 22.91 7.95
CA SER A 131 -28.33 24.18 7.27
C SER A 131 -28.05 25.48 8.04
N LYS A 132 -27.25 25.46 9.12
CA LYS A 132 -27.00 26.64 9.96
C LYS A 132 -25.85 27.54 9.50
N LEU A 133 -24.84 27.00 8.83
CA LEU A 133 -23.61 27.73 8.49
C LEU A 133 -23.45 27.85 6.98
N THR A 134 -23.04 29.02 6.52
CA THR A 134 -22.75 29.33 5.11
C THR A 134 -21.28 29.69 4.91
N PHE A 135 -20.86 29.91 3.66
CA PHE A 135 -19.51 30.39 3.36
C PHE A 135 -19.17 31.69 4.13
N SER A 136 -20.12 32.60 4.29
CA SER A 136 -19.90 33.87 4.99
C SER A 136 -19.51 33.70 6.47
N ASP A 137 -19.88 32.59 7.09
CA ASP A 137 -19.56 32.28 8.49
C ASP A 137 -18.22 31.57 8.64
N LEU A 138 -17.79 30.86 7.59
CA LEU A 138 -16.60 29.99 7.56
C LEU A 138 -15.43 30.59 6.77
N CYS A 139 -15.65 31.67 6.01
CA CYS A 139 -14.63 32.31 5.20
C CYS A 139 -13.47 32.86 6.03
N ALA A 140 -12.29 32.91 5.43
CA ALA A 140 -11.17 33.66 5.96
C ALA A 140 -11.46 35.17 5.87
N LYS A 141 -11.23 35.90 6.96
CA LYS A 141 -11.62 37.31 7.08
C LYS A 141 -10.42 38.25 7.03
N LYS A 142 -10.57 39.33 6.27
CA LYS A 142 -9.68 40.50 6.22
C LYS A 142 -10.50 41.73 6.56
N ASN A 143 -10.12 42.51 7.59
CA ASN A 143 -10.91 43.62 8.13
C ASN A 143 -12.36 43.23 8.46
N GLY A 144 -12.58 42.04 9.03
CA GLY A 144 -13.90 41.52 9.37
C GLY A 144 -14.79 41.09 8.20
N LYS A 145 -14.34 41.25 6.95
CA LYS A 145 -15.04 40.84 5.73
C LYS A 145 -14.39 39.60 5.13
N CYS A 146 -15.18 38.74 4.49
CA CYS A 146 -14.65 37.60 3.75
C CYS A 146 -13.72 38.07 2.63
N VAL A 147 -12.63 37.35 2.40
CA VAL A 147 -11.85 37.51 1.17
C VAL A 147 -12.63 36.91 0.01
N LEU A 148 -13.02 37.76 -0.93
CA LEU A 148 -13.76 37.41 -2.13
C LEU A 148 -12.84 37.31 -3.35
N ASN A 149 -13.39 36.83 -4.46
CA ASN A 149 -12.72 36.75 -5.76
C ASN A 149 -12.80 38.10 -6.50
N PRO A 150 -11.71 38.89 -6.58
CA PRO A 150 -11.75 40.22 -7.19
C PRO A 150 -12.02 40.18 -8.70
N ILE A 151 -11.71 39.04 -9.35
CA ILE A 151 -11.92 38.84 -10.78
C ILE A 151 -13.40 39.00 -11.19
N LEU A 152 -14.34 38.64 -10.32
CA LEU A 152 -15.76 38.78 -10.62
C LEU A 152 -16.17 40.25 -10.70
N ASP A 153 -15.62 41.10 -9.83
CA ASP A 153 -15.85 42.54 -9.85
C ASP A 153 -15.20 43.19 -11.09
N ILE A 154 -13.95 42.79 -11.40
CA ILE A 154 -13.24 43.26 -12.61
C ILE A 154 -14.01 42.89 -13.88
N MET A 155 -14.51 41.66 -13.97
CA MET A 155 -15.29 41.20 -15.13
C MET A 155 -16.63 41.91 -15.24
N ASN A 156 -17.31 42.16 -14.11
CA ASN A 156 -18.57 42.90 -14.13
C ASN A 156 -18.38 44.31 -14.71
N ILE A 157 -17.29 44.99 -14.35
CA ILE A 157 -16.91 46.29 -14.90
C ILE A 157 -16.54 46.15 -16.39
N PHE A 158 -15.74 45.15 -16.74
CA PHE A 158 -15.35 44.88 -18.13
C PHE A 158 -16.56 44.71 -19.04
N ILE A 159 -17.56 43.94 -18.63
CA ILE A 159 -18.72 43.60 -19.46
C ILE A 159 -19.72 44.76 -19.53
N ASN A 160 -20.00 45.43 -18.41
CA ASN A 160 -21.01 46.50 -18.36
C ASN A 160 -20.48 47.86 -18.84
N VAL A 161 -19.20 48.16 -18.61
CA VAL A 161 -18.58 49.45 -18.92
C VAL A 161 -17.66 49.36 -20.15
N ASN A 162 -17.44 48.16 -20.68
CA ASN A 162 -16.62 47.89 -21.88
C ASN A 162 -15.18 48.42 -21.76
N THR A 163 -14.61 48.33 -20.55
CA THR A 163 -13.23 48.78 -20.24
C THR A 163 -12.19 47.75 -20.70
N THR A 164 -10.92 48.14 -20.85
CA THR A 164 -9.84 47.18 -21.12
C THR A 164 -9.24 46.63 -19.82
N ILE A 165 -8.94 45.32 -19.79
CA ILE A 165 -8.19 44.70 -18.69
C ILE A 165 -6.71 44.65 -19.09
N ASN A 166 -5.85 45.26 -18.26
CA ASN A 166 -4.41 45.15 -18.39
C ASN A 166 -3.93 43.83 -17.78
N PHE A 167 -2.97 43.17 -18.44
CA PHE A 167 -2.38 41.92 -17.97
C PHE A 167 -0.86 42.03 -17.92
N PRO A 168 -0.19 41.56 -16.85
CA PRO A 168 -0.70 40.69 -15.77
C PRO A 168 -1.19 41.42 -14.51
N TRP A 169 -1.22 42.76 -14.52
CA TRP A 169 -1.66 43.59 -13.40
C TRP A 169 -2.81 44.50 -13.82
N HIS A 170 -3.86 44.54 -13.01
CA HIS A 170 -5.00 45.43 -13.19
C HIS A 170 -5.36 46.11 -11.87
N ASN A 171 -5.36 47.44 -11.83
CA ASN A 171 -5.70 48.24 -10.65
C ASN A 171 -4.95 47.84 -9.35
N GLY A 172 -3.70 47.41 -9.47
CA GLY A 172 -2.87 46.98 -8.33
C GLY A 172 -3.05 45.51 -7.93
N GLU A 173 -3.92 44.76 -8.59
CA GLU A 173 -4.11 43.33 -8.37
C GLU A 173 -3.43 42.48 -9.46
N PHE A 174 -2.82 41.37 -9.04
CA PHE A 174 -2.14 40.45 -9.94
C PHE A 174 -3.11 39.43 -10.54
N THR A 175 -3.65 39.75 -11.72
CA THR A 175 -4.59 38.90 -12.46
C THR A 175 -3.92 37.68 -13.11
N GLY A 176 -2.59 37.66 -13.19
CA GLY A 176 -1.82 36.55 -13.77
C GLY A 176 -1.97 35.20 -13.04
N SER A 177 -2.37 35.21 -11.76
CA SER A 177 -2.64 33.98 -10.99
C SER A 177 -4.07 33.45 -11.17
N VAL A 178 -4.95 34.26 -11.75
CA VAL A 178 -6.40 34.03 -11.82
C VAL A 178 -6.87 33.77 -13.25
N ILE A 179 -6.34 34.51 -14.23
CA ILE A 179 -6.75 34.37 -15.64
C ILE A 179 -5.72 33.51 -16.39
N GLY A 180 -6.20 32.45 -17.05
CA GLY A 180 -5.39 31.51 -17.84
C GLY A 180 -5.72 31.53 -19.33
N GLY A 181 -4.76 31.09 -20.16
CA GLY A 181 -4.92 31.02 -21.62
C GLY A 181 -5.15 32.38 -22.27
N VAL A 182 -4.41 33.40 -21.81
CA VAL A 182 -4.59 34.80 -22.22
C VAL A 182 -3.93 35.09 -23.56
N SER A 183 -4.71 35.51 -24.55
CA SER A 183 -4.21 36.21 -25.74
C SER A 183 -4.19 37.71 -25.48
N LYS A 184 -3.08 38.37 -25.83
CA LYS A 184 -2.85 39.80 -25.56
C LYS A 184 -2.82 40.59 -26.85
N HIS A 185 -3.32 41.83 -26.79
CA HIS A 185 -3.01 42.84 -27.80
C HIS A 185 -1.60 43.41 -27.58
N SER A 186 -1.11 44.15 -28.58
CA SER A 186 0.18 44.84 -28.54
C SER A 186 0.38 45.74 -27.31
N ASN A 187 -0.71 46.23 -26.73
CA ASN A 187 -0.69 47.20 -25.62
C ASN A 187 -0.80 46.53 -24.23
N ASN A 188 -0.50 45.24 -24.12
CA ASN A 188 -0.64 44.44 -22.88
C ASN A 188 -2.09 44.36 -22.32
N THR A 189 -3.08 44.62 -23.16
CA THR A 189 -4.49 44.41 -22.83
C THR A 189 -4.94 43.00 -23.23
N ILE A 190 -5.88 42.43 -22.49
CA ILE A 190 -6.43 41.10 -22.77
C ILE A 190 -7.35 41.18 -23.99
N GLN A 191 -7.08 40.33 -24.98
CA GLN A 191 -7.96 40.10 -26.14
C GLN A 191 -8.95 38.98 -25.88
N SER A 192 -8.45 37.85 -25.39
CA SER A 192 -9.23 36.68 -25.04
C SER A 192 -8.57 35.94 -23.89
N ALA A 193 -9.37 35.21 -23.13
CA ALA A 193 -8.89 34.30 -22.10
C ALA A 193 -9.68 33.00 -22.18
N GLN A 194 -9.06 31.88 -21.84
CA GLN A 194 -9.72 30.57 -21.88
C GLN A 194 -10.18 30.10 -20.50
N ALA A 195 -9.48 30.50 -19.44
CA ALA A 195 -9.72 29.98 -18.10
C ALA A 195 -9.74 31.08 -17.04
N ILE A 196 -10.56 30.88 -16.01
CA ILE A 196 -10.60 31.71 -14.79
C ILE A 196 -10.56 30.81 -13.58
N ARG A 197 -9.71 31.16 -12.61
CA ARG A 197 -9.54 30.48 -11.34
C ARG A 197 -10.07 31.32 -10.19
N MET A 198 -10.99 30.77 -9.42
CA MET A 198 -11.55 31.36 -8.20
C MET A 198 -11.04 30.61 -6.97
N PHE A 199 -10.77 31.35 -5.90
CA PHE A 199 -10.34 30.83 -4.61
C PHE A 199 -11.35 31.18 -3.52
N TYR A 200 -11.60 30.22 -2.64
CA TYR A 200 -12.46 30.34 -1.48
C TYR A 200 -11.65 29.91 -0.26
N TYR A 201 -11.11 30.89 0.46
CA TYR A 201 -10.34 30.63 1.67
C TYR A 201 -11.27 30.52 2.88
N LEU A 202 -11.00 29.55 3.75
CA LEU A 202 -11.78 29.26 4.95
C LEU A 202 -10.93 29.48 6.21
N THR A 203 -11.58 29.66 7.36
CA THR A 203 -10.89 29.76 8.66
C THR A 203 -10.38 28.41 9.15
N GLU A 204 -9.21 28.38 9.77
CA GLU A 204 -8.65 27.16 10.40
C GLU A 204 -9.25 26.91 11.80
N ASP A 205 -9.97 27.87 12.40
CA ASP A 205 -10.49 27.77 13.78
C ASP A 205 -11.58 26.69 13.96
N LYS A 206 -12.35 26.41 12.89
CA LYS A 206 -13.52 25.52 12.89
C LYS A 206 -13.32 24.35 11.93
N LYS A 207 -12.24 23.59 12.13
CA LYS A 207 -11.78 22.55 11.21
C LYS A 207 -12.86 21.55 10.81
N ASN A 208 -13.64 21.04 11.77
CA ASN A 208 -14.68 20.03 11.47
C ASN A 208 -15.77 20.59 10.54
N GLU A 209 -16.25 21.81 10.80
CA GLU A 209 -17.25 22.46 9.96
C GLU A 209 -16.71 22.85 8.59
N THR A 210 -15.45 23.28 8.49
CA THR A 210 -14.81 23.58 7.22
C THR A 210 -14.59 22.33 6.38
N ASP A 211 -14.17 21.21 6.98
CA ASP A 211 -13.98 19.95 6.28
C ASP A 211 -15.32 19.44 5.71
N LEU A 212 -16.40 19.56 6.48
CA LEU A 212 -17.76 19.25 6.00
C LEU A 212 -18.19 20.19 4.85
N TRP A 213 -17.85 21.48 4.90
CA TRP A 213 -18.15 22.42 3.82
C TRP A 213 -17.39 22.05 2.55
N LEU A 214 -16.10 21.71 2.67
CA LEU A 214 -15.25 21.30 1.55
C LEU A 214 -15.75 20.00 0.88
N ASN A 215 -16.17 19.01 1.67
CA ASN A 215 -16.81 17.80 1.15
C ASN A 215 -18.10 18.13 0.38
N LYS A 216 -18.94 19.02 0.93
CA LYS A 216 -20.17 19.44 0.25
C LYS A 216 -19.89 20.25 -1.01
N PHE A 217 -18.82 21.03 -1.03
CA PHE A 217 -18.33 21.76 -2.21
C PHE A 217 -17.93 20.80 -3.33
N ILE A 218 -17.14 19.76 -3.02
CA ILE A 218 -16.77 18.71 -3.98
C ILE A 218 -18.03 18.05 -4.55
N GLN A 219 -18.93 17.59 -3.69
CA GLN A 219 -20.18 16.93 -4.12
C GLN A 219 -21.04 17.83 -5.03
N THR A 220 -21.18 19.10 -4.67
CA THR A 220 -22.03 20.04 -5.42
C THR A 220 -21.46 20.32 -6.80
N LEU A 221 -20.13 20.34 -6.95
CA LEU A 221 -19.47 20.60 -8.23
C LEU A 221 -19.33 19.36 -9.09
N SER A 222 -19.16 18.17 -8.50
CA SER A 222 -19.18 16.92 -9.26
C SER A 222 -20.53 16.67 -9.94
N GLU A 223 -21.63 17.03 -9.28
CA GLU A 223 -22.99 16.97 -9.86
C GLU A 223 -23.17 17.98 -11.02
N GLU A 224 -22.53 19.14 -10.92
CA GLU A 224 -22.58 20.19 -11.94
C GLU A 224 -21.72 19.85 -13.16
N GLU A 225 -20.56 19.25 -12.98
CA GLU A 225 -19.70 18.77 -14.07
C GLU A 225 -20.40 17.68 -14.91
N ALA A 226 -21.22 16.83 -14.28
CA ALA A 226 -22.01 15.82 -14.97
C ALA A 226 -23.14 16.42 -15.85
N THR A 227 -23.48 17.69 -15.64
CA THR A 227 -24.48 18.39 -16.44
C THR A 227 -23.77 19.06 -17.62
N ASP A 228 -24.02 18.59 -18.85
CA ASP A 228 -23.36 19.09 -20.07
C ASP A 228 -23.56 20.61 -20.26
N LYS A 229 -22.59 21.39 -19.77
CA LYS A 229 -22.59 22.86 -19.79
C LYS A 229 -21.50 23.36 -20.73
N LYS A 230 -21.72 24.56 -21.29
CA LYS A 230 -20.79 25.27 -22.18
C LYS A 230 -19.44 25.63 -21.55
N ILE A 231 -19.30 25.45 -20.23
CA ILE A 231 -18.09 25.71 -19.46
C ILE A 231 -17.70 24.40 -18.79
N SER A 232 -16.47 23.95 -19.02
CA SER A 232 -15.90 22.85 -18.24
C SER A 232 -15.37 23.40 -16.92
N VAL A 233 -15.67 22.68 -15.84
CA VAL A 233 -15.37 23.10 -14.48
C VAL A 233 -14.48 22.05 -13.83
N SER A 234 -13.34 22.46 -13.31
CA SER A 234 -12.45 21.63 -12.51
C SER A 234 -12.27 22.25 -11.14
N TYR A 235 -12.18 21.42 -10.10
CA TYR A 235 -12.11 21.89 -8.72
C TYR A 235 -11.00 21.18 -7.96
N PHE A 236 -10.51 21.84 -6.92
CA PHE A 236 -9.46 21.32 -6.03
C PHE A 236 -9.65 21.91 -4.64
N THR A 237 -9.47 21.11 -3.59
CA THR A 237 -9.56 21.59 -2.20
C THR A 237 -8.33 21.17 -1.41
N SER A 238 -8.14 21.78 -0.23
CA SER A 238 -7.07 21.38 0.68
C SER A 238 -7.20 19.94 1.20
N ILE A 239 -8.39 19.35 1.14
CA ILE A 239 -8.65 17.97 1.62
C ILE A 239 -8.75 16.94 0.48
N SER A 240 -9.02 17.37 -0.76
CA SER A 240 -9.26 16.45 -1.87
C SER A 240 -8.07 15.51 -2.11
N ARG A 241 -6.84 15.99 -1.93
CA ARG A 241 -5.63 15.15 -2.07
C ARG A 241 -5.58 14.03 -1.04
N ALA A 242 -5.96 14.30 0.21
CA ALA A 242 -5.99 13.32 1.29
C ALA A 242 -7.15 12.33 1.10
N GLU A 243 -8.34 12.82 0.76
CA GLU A 243 -9.54 11.99 0.54
C GLU A 243 -9.37 11.02 -0.64
N GLU A 244 -8.81 11.48 -1.76
CA GLU A 244 -8.49 10.60 -2.91
C GLU A 244 -7.49 9.51 -2.51
N PHE A 245 -6.51 9.86 -1.66
CA PHE A 245 -5.52 8.90 -1.18
C PHE A 245 -6.11 7.88 -0.20
N GLU A 246 -7.06 8.28 0.65
CA GLU A 246 -7.80 7.40 1.58
C GLU A 246 -8.85 6.54 0.88
N THR A 247 -9.36 6.97 -0.28
CA THR A 247 -10.36 6.23 -1.07
C THR A 247 -9.72 5.17 -1.99
N ASN A 248 -8.52 5.44 -2.51
CA ASN A 248 -7.76 4.52 -3.35
C ASN A 248 -7.60 3.07 -2.80
N PRO A 249 -7.35 2.83 -1.50
CA PRO A 249 -7.24 1.49 -0.93
C PRO A 249 -8.47 0.62 -1.20
N GLN A 250 -9.67 1.21 -1.17
CA GLN A 250 -10.93 0.50 -1.35
C GLN A 250 -11.05 -0.11 -2.77
N THR A 251 -10.46 0.54 -3.77
CA THR A 251 -10.46 0.04 -5.15
C THR A 251 -9.34 -0.96 -5.41
N VAL A 252 -8.23 -0.89 -4.67
CA VAL A 252 -7.05 -1.74 -4.87
C VAL A 252 -7.13 -3.06 -4.10
N ILE A 253 -7.71 -3.10 -2.89
CA ILE A 253 -7.92 -4.33 -2.09
C ILE A 253 -8.57 -5.48 -2.89
N PRO A 254 -9.66 -5.28 -3.68
CA PRO A 254 -10.23 -6.37 -4.46
C PRO A 254 -9.29 -6.87 -5.57
N LEU A 255 -8.51 -5.98 -6.19
CA LEU A 255 -7.53 -6.37 -7.21
C LEU A 255 -6.42 -7.24 -6.61
N PHE A 256 -5.90 -6.86 -5.42
CA PHE A 256 -4.95 -7.71 -4.70
C PHE A 256 -5.55 -9.06 -4.32
N SER A 257 -6.82 -9.10 -3.93
CA SER A 257 -7.50 -10.36 -3.59
C SER A 257 -7.52 -11.33 -4.79
N ILE A 258 -7.74 -10.81 -6.00
CA ILE A 258 -7.69 -11.61 -7.24
C ILE A 258 -6.27 -12.12 -7.52
N THR A 259 -5.24 -11.27 -7.38
CA THR A 259 -3.85 -11.68 -7.63
C THR A 259 -3.37 -12.69 -6.60
N TYR A 260 -3.74 -12.55 -5.32
CA TYR A 260 -3.48 -13.55 -4.28
C TYR A 260 -4.13 -14.89 -4.63
N PHE A 261 -5.41 -14.88 -4.99
CA PHE A 261 -6.12 -16.10 -5.36
C PHE A 261 -5.44 -16.82 -6.54
N LEU A 262 -5.06 -16.07 -7.58
CA LEU A 262 -4.37 -16.61 -8.75
C LEU A 262 -3.00 -17.19 -8.37
N ALA A 263 -2.17 -16.43 -7.63
CA ALA A 263 -0.84 -16.87 -7.22
C ALA A 263 -0.91 -18.14 -6.38
N ILE A 264 -1.78 -18.18 -5.36
CA ILE A 264 -1.97 -19.35 -4.48
C ILE A 264 -2.44 -20.56 -5.30
N THR A 265 -3.40 -20.36 -6.21
CA THR A 265 -3.91 -21.44 -7.05
C THR A 265 -2.82 -22.00 -7.96
N VAL A 266 -2.05 -21.14 -8.63
CA VAL A 266 -0.94 -21.56 -9.49
C VAL A 266 0.14 -22.29 -8.68
N SER A 267 0.49 -21.80 -7.49
CA SER A 267 1.45 -22.47 -6.61
C SER A 267 1.00 -23.87 -6.19
N ILE A 268 -0.29 -24.02 -5.81
CA ILE A 268 -0.85 -25.31 -5.41
C ILE A 268 -0.92 -26.27 -6.60
N VAL A 269 -1.40 -25.79 -7.76
CA VAL A 269 -1.52 -26.59 -9.00
C VAL A 269 -0.15 -27.05 -9.49
N SER A 270 0.89 -26.20 -9.39
CA SER A 270 2.27 -26.57 -9.74
C SER A 270 2.80 -27.74 -8.90
N CYS A 271 2.33 -27.90 -7.67
CA CYS A 271 2.69 -29.03 -6.79
C CYS A 271 1.80 -30.28 -6.96
N MET A 272 0.79 -30.25 -7.85
CA MET A 272 -0.06 -31.40 -8.11
C MET A 272 0.71 -32.47 -8.88
N ARG A 273 0.74 -33.70 -8.33
CA ARG A 273 1.23 -34.89 -9.03
C ARG A 273 0.11 -35.91 -9.18
N LEU A 274 0.18 -36.73 -10.22
CA LEU A 274 -0.78 -37.81 -10.50
C LEU A 274 -0.65 -39.03 -9.55
N ASP A 275 0.20 -38.94 -8.52
CA ASP A 275 0.38 -39.98 -7.51
C ASP A 275 -0.53 -39.82 -6.29
N CYS A 276 -1.29 -40.86 -5.97
CA CYS A 276 -2.22 -40.86 -4.83
C CYS A 276 -1.57 -40.81 -3.43
N VAL A 277 -0.28 -41.08 -3.33
CA VAL A 277 0.43 -41.08 -2.03
C VAL A 277 1.34 -39.86 -1.89
N ARG A 278 1.98 -39.44 -2.98
CA ARG A 278 3.06 -38.42 -2.98
C ARG A 278 2.63 -37.05 -3.48
N ASN A 279 1.33 -36.84 -3.66
CA ASN A 279 0.80 -35.52 -3.99
C ASN A 279 1.17 -34.51 -2.88
N LYS A 280 1.74 -33.36 -3.27
CA LYS A 280 2.24 -32.31 -2.36
C LYS A 280 1.28 -31.13 -2.22
N VAL A 281 0.03 -31.24 -2.72
CA VAL A 281 -1.01 -30.19 -2.58
C VAL A 281 -1.13 -29.67 -1.15
N TRP A 282 -1.27 -30.56 -0.15
CA TRP A 282 -1.36 -30.13 1.25
C TRP A 282 -0.09 -29.43 1.73
N VAL A 283 1.09 -29.90 1.30
CA VAL A 283 2.37 -29.26 1.62
C VAL A 283 2.37 -27.85 1.05
N ALA A 284 1.99 -27.67 -0.22
CA ALA A 284 1.90 -26.35 -0.85
C ALA A 284 0.91 -25.42 -0.13
N THR A 285 -0.27 -25.92 0.24
CA THR A 285 -1.26 -25.14 0.99
C THR A 285 -0.72 -24.66 2.34
N PHE A 286 -0.04 -25.53 3.08
CA PHE A 286 0.55 -25.15 4.37
C PHE A 286 1.79 -24.26 4.23
N GLY A 287 2.51 -24.32 3.11
CA GLY A 287 3.58 -23.37 2.80
C GLY A 287 3.06 -21.96 2.53
N VAL A 288 2.00 -21.82 1.73
CA VAL A 288 1.29 -20.55 1.54
C VAL A 288 0.72 -20.02 2.87
N LEU A 289 0.12 -20.90 3.68
CA LEU A 289 -0.39 -20.52 5.00
C LEU A 289 0.74 -20.02 5.92
N SER A 290 1.93 -20.62 5.85
CA SER A 290 3.12 -20.19 6.59
C SER A 290 3.48 -18.74 6.29
N ALA A 291 3.48 -18.34 5.02
CA ALA A 291 3.75 -16.97 4.61
C ALA A 291 2.67 -16.00 5.15
N GLY A 292 1.39 -16.39 5.10
CA GLY A 292 0.29 -15.60 5.68
C GLY A 292 0.41 -15.43 7.20
N LEU A 293 0.77 -16.48 7.93
CA LEU A 293 1.02 -16.42 9.38
C LEU A 293 2.22 -15.54 9.71
N ALA A 294 3.25 -15.52 8.87
CA ALA A 294 4.41 -14.64 9.04
C ALA A 294 4.03 -13.16 8.89
N VAL A 295 3.19 -12.81 7.91
CA VAL A 295 2.62 -11.46 7.77
C VAL A 295 1.80 -11.10 9.02
N LEU A 296 0.88 -11.97 9.43
CA LEU A 296 0.03 -11.73 10.61
C LEU A 296 0.86 -11.45 11.87
N THR A 297 1.91 -12.25 12.09
CA THR A 297 2.77 -12.17 13.27
C THR A 297 3.64 -10.91 13.25
N SER A 298 4.30 -10.63 12.13
CA SER A 298 5.21 -9.49 11.98
C SER A 298 4.48 -8.15 12.02
N PHE A 299 3.35 -8.04 11.31
CA PHE A 299 2.58 -6.80 11.27
C PHE A 299 1.92 -6.56 12.64
N GLY A 300 1.37 -7.61 13.25
CA GLY A 300 0.80 -7.52 14.59
C GLY A 300 1.83 -7.08 15.64
N LEU A 301 3.05 -7.62 15.60
CA LEU A 301 4.15 -7.20 16.46
C LEU A 301 4.50 -5.71 16.29
N LEU A 302 4.62 -5.24 15.04
CA LEU A 302 4.99 -3.85 14.77
C LEU A 302 3.87 -2.87 15.15
N LEU A 303 2.62 -3.26 14.97
CA LEU A 303 1.46 -2.50 15.43
C LEU A 303 1.45 -2.40 16.97
N PHE A 304 1.80 -3.48 17.69
CA PHE A 304 2.01 -3.43 19.15
C PHE A 304 3.14 -2.48 19.55
N CYS A 305 4.23 -2.44 18.77
CA CYS A 305 5.34 -1.52 18.98
C CYS A 305 4.99 -0.05 18.62
N GLY A 306 3.78 0.23 18.15
CA GLY A 306 3.31 1.59 17.85
C GLY A 306 3.79 2.13 16.50
N MET A 307 4.21 1.27 15.58
CA MET A 307 4.72 1.65 14.27
C MET A 307 3.58 2.12 13.33
N PRO A 308 3.64 3.33 12.72
CA PRO A 308 2.59 3.81 11.83
C PRO A 308 2.34 2.89 10.63
N PHE A 309 1.07 2.61 10.36
CA PHE A 309 0.63 1.83 9.21
C PHE A 309 0.29 2.78 8.06
N VAL A 310 1.10 2.73 7.00
CA VAL A 310 0.94 3.57 5.81
C VAL A 310 0.42 2.75 4.64
N MET A 311 -0.22 3.39 3.67
CA MET A 311 -0.79 2.66 2.53
C MET A 311 0.23 1.87 1.70
N THR A 312 1.49 2.30 1.66
CA THR A 312 2.56 1.53 0.97
C THR A 312 2.79 0.16 1.61
N VAL A 313 2.63 0.04 2.94
CA VAL A 313 2.75 -1.23 3.69
C VAL A 313 1.64 -2.21 3.31
N ALA A 314 0.48 -1.73 2.86
CA ALA A 314 -0.62 -2.60 2.44
C ALA A 314 -0.27 -3.49 1.24
N SER A 315 0.75 -3.12 0.44
CA SER A 315 1.25 -3.94 -0.67
C SER A 315 2.31 -4.97 -0.25
N SER A 316 2.96 -4.80 0.91
CA SER A 316 4.01 -5.69 1.42
C SER A 316 3.58 -7.17 1.52
N PRO A 317 2.36 -7.55 1.94
CA PRO A 317 1.96 -8.96 2.03
C PRO A 317 2.04 -9.70 0.68
N PHE A 318 1.90 -8.98 -0.45
CA PHE A 318 2.01 -9.57 -1.79
C PHE A 318 3.45 -9.96 -2.10
N LEU A 319 4.38 -9.07 -1.75
CA LEU A 319 5.82 -9.32 -1.85
C LEU A 319 6.22 -10.50 -0.96
N ILE A 320 5.75 -10.51 0.30
CA ILE A 320 6.09 -11.55 1.28
C ILE A 320 5.55 -12.92 0.86
N LEU A 321 4.33 -12.97 0.27
CA LEU A 321 3.80 -14.22 -0.27
C LEU A 321 4.71 -14.77 -1.38
N GLY A 322 5.22 -13.93 -2.27
CA GLY A 322 6.15 -14.34 -3.33
C GLY A 322 7.42 -14.97 -2.77
N ILE A 323 8.05 -14.32 -1.79
CA ILE A 323 9.26 -14.83 -1.11
C ILE A 323 8.95 -16.15 -0.40
N GLY A 324 7.86 -16.23 0.37
CA GLY A 324 7.51 -17.44 1.11
C GLY A 324 7.17 -18.64 0.23
N VAL A 325 6.58 -18.39 -0.96
CA VAL A 325 6.29 -19.43 -1.95
C VAL A 325 7.58 -19.95 -2.61
N ASP A 326 8.55 -19.08 -2.92
CA ASP A 326 9.85 -19.50 -3.46
C ASP A 326 10.60 -20.43 -2.49
N ASP A 327 10.69 -19.98 -1.23
CA ASP A 327 11.22 -20.71 -0.09
C ASP A 327 10.60 -22.10 0.10
N MET A 328 9.27 -22.18 0.00
CA MET A 328 8.51 -23.43 0.04
C MET A 328 8.91 -24.35 -1.12
N PHE A 329 9.04 -23.84 -2.35
CA PHE A 329 9.44 -24.64 -3.50
C PHE A 329 10.86 -25.19 -3.37
N ILE A 330 11.81 -24.40 -2.87
CA ILE A 330 13.19 -24.84 -2.60
C ILE A 330 13.18 -26.02 -1.61
N MET A 331 12.44 -25.89 -0.51
CA MET A 331 12.31 -26.93 0.51
C MET A 331 11.67 -28.22 -0.03
N ILE A 332 10.60 -28.11 -0.83
CA ILE A 332 9.94 -29.27 -1.47
C ILE A 332 10.90 -29.95 -2.45
N SER A 333 11.65 -29.18 -3.24
CA SER A 333 12.61 -29.69 -4.23
C SER A 333 13.73 -30.49 -3.55
N CYS A 334 14.32 -29.97 -2.48
CA CYS A 334 15.34 -30.69 -1.70
C CYS A 334 14.74 -31.94 -1.02
N TRP A 335 13.52 -31.85 -0.48
CA TRP A 335 12.84 -33.00 0.12
C TRP A 335 12.64 -34.15 -0.86
N GLN A 336 12.27 -33.86 -2.12
CA GLN A 336 12.08 -34.88 -3.16
C GLN A 336 13.37 -35.60 -3.56
N LYS A 337 14.53 -34.94 -3.44
CA LYS A 337 15.84 -35.55 -3.70
C LYS A 337 16.28 -36.54 -2.61
N THR A 338 15.61 -36.53 -1.45
CA THR A 338 15.94 -37.45 -0.35
C THR A 338 15.43 -38.88 -0.61
N LYS A 339 16.05 -39.86 0.05
CA LYS A 339 15.65 -41.26 -0.09
C LYS A 339 14.30 -41.52 0.58
N VAL A 340 13.33 -42.03 -0.17
CA VAL A 340 11.92 -42.16 0.27
C VAL A 340 11.76 -43.06 1.50
N ARG A 341 12.55 -44.14 1.57
CA ARG A 341 12.50 -45.14 2.66
C ARG A 341 13.36 -44.80 3.88
N ALA A 342 14.12 -43.70 3.85
CA ALA A 342 14.88 -43.27 5.02
C ALA A 342 13.93 -42.76 6.11
N LYS A 343 14.40 -42.77 7.37
CA LYS A 343 13.63 -42.21 8.47
C LYS A 343 13.36 -40.73 8.23
N VAL A 344 12.19 -40.25 8.64
CA VAL A 344 11.78 -38.85 8.43
C VAL A 344 12.77 -37.88 9.06
N GLU A 345 13.33 -38.21 10.23
CA GLU A 345 14.38 -37.42 10.89
C GLU A 345 15.63 -37.22 10.03
N ASP A 346 16.07 -38.27 9.32
CA ASP A 346 17.26 -38.23 8.47
C ASP A 346 16.96 -37.53 7.14
N ARG A 347 15.74 -37.70 6.60
CA ARG A 347 15.28 -36.95 5.41
C ARG A 347 15.19 -35.45 5.68
N MET A 348 14.66 -35.06 6.85
CA MET A 348 14.57 -33.65 7.24
C MET A 348 15.96 -33.05 7.46
N ALA A 349 16.88 -33.80 8.07
CA ALA A 349 18.26 -33.38 8.26
C ALA A 349 18.96 -33.09 6.93
N GLU A 350 18.86 -34.01 5.95
CA GLU A 350 19.47 -33.80 4.62
C GLU A 350 18.80 -32.67 3.84
N THR A 351 17.47 -32.53 3.96
CA THR A 351 16.73 -31.43 3.32
C THR A 351 17.18 -30.07 3.86
N TYR A 352 17.31 -29.92 5.18
CA TYR A 352 17.71 -28.65 5.79
C TYR A 352 19.17 -28.30 5.52
N LYS A 353 20.04 -29.31 5.50
CA LYS A 353 21.46 -29.13 5.19
C LYS A 353 21.68 -28.44 3.84
N GLU A 354 20.83 -28.72 2.84
CA GLU A 354 20.89 -28.07 1.52
C GLU A 354 19.96 -26.84 1.44
N ALA A 355 18.67 -27.00 1.72
CA ALA A 355 17.67 -25.97 1.49
C ALA A 355 17.80 -24.79 2.46
N ALA A 356 17.98 -25.06 3.77
CA ALA A 356 18.00 -24.00 4.77
C ALA A 356 19.22 -23.09 4.62
N VAL A 357 20.36 -23.59 4.12
CA VAL A 357 21.54 -22.77 3.83
C VAL A 357 21.23 -21.76 2.72
N SER A 358 20.66 -22.21 1.60
CA SER A 358 20.27 -21.35 0.48
C SER A 358 19.28 -20.28 0.91
N ILE A 359 18.22 -20.69 1.62
CA ILE A 359 17.14 -19.81 2.10
C ILE A 359 17.66 -18.79 3.13
N THR A 360 18.61 -19.18 3.99
CA THR A 360 19.21 -18.27 4.97
C THR A 360 20.00 -17.16 4.28
N ILE A 361 20.70 -17.48 3.19
CA ILE A 361 21.49 -16.49 2.44
C ILE A 361 20.55 -15.46 1.80
N THR A 362 19.51 -15.90 1.09
CA THR A 362 18.53 -15.00 0.45
C THR A 362 17.79 -14.15 1.48
N THR A 363 17.29 -14.77 2.55
CA THR A 363 16.63 -14.06 3.65
C THR A 363 17.55 -13.00 4.26
N LEU A 364 18.80 -13.35 4.57
CA LEU A 364 19.74 -12.42 5.19
C LEU A 364 20.02 -11.22 4.27
N THR A 365 20.21 -11.45 2.97
CA THR A 365 20.42 -10.36 2.01
C THR A 365 19.20 -9.45 1.91
N ASP A 366 17.99 -10.03 1.89
CA ASP A 366 16.76 -9.24 1.78
C ASP A 366 16.51 -8.41 3.04
N VAL A 367 16.67 -9.01 4.23
CA VAL A 367 16.51 -8.30 5.51
C VAL A 367 17.51 -7.15 5.64
N LEU A 368 18.77 -7.38 5.27
CA LEU A 368 19.78 -6.33 5.26
C LEU A 368 19.41 -5.22 4.27
N ALA A 369 18.96 -5.56 3.07
CA ALA A 369 18.54 -4.57 2.07
C ALA A 369 17.36 -3.72 2.58
N PHE A 370 16.33 -4.34 3.15
CA PHE A 370 15.19 -3.60 3.71
C PHE A 370 15.59 -2.75 4.92
N TYR A 371 16.44 -3.26 5.81
CA TYR A 371 16.91 -2.47 6.97
C TYR A 371 17.85 -1.33 6.59
N ILE A 372 18.68 -1.46 5.55
CA ILE A 372 19.41 -0.33 4.97
C ILE A 372 18.43 0.72 4.44
N GLY A 373 17.30 0.28 3.87
CA GLY A 373 16.22 1.17 3.43
C GLY A 373 15.65 2.08 4.53
N LEU A 374 15.78 1.72 5.81
CA LEU A 374 15.39 2.57 6.95
C LEU A 374 16.20 3.85 7.06
N MET A 375 17.39 3.92 6.45
CA MET A 375 18.21 5.13 6.41
C MET A 375 17.60 6.24 5.53
N THR A 376 16.58 5.91 4.76
CA THR A 376 15.83 6.88 3.93
C THR A 376 15.11 7.90 4.83
N PRO A 377 15.10 9.20 4.48
CA PRO A 377 14.48 10.23 5.32
C PRO A 377 12.94 10.30 5.23
N PHE A 378 12.32 9.52 4.34
CA PHE A 378 10.88 9.49 4.09
C PHE A 378 10.17 8.51 5.03
N GLY A 379 9.14 8.97 5.74
CA GLY A 379 8.39 8.17 6.72
C GLY A 379 7.70 6.94 6.11
N SER A 380 7.13 7.08 4.91
CA SER A 380 6.47 5.98 4.18
C SER A 380 7.42 4.83 3.88
N VAL A 381 8.64 5.15 3.42
CA VAL A 381 9.68 4.16 3.07
C VAL A 381 10.22 3.50 4.32
N GLN A 382 10.49 4.25 5.39
CA GLN A 382 10.90 3.69 6.68
C GLN A 382 9.88 2.67 7.19
N SER A 383 8.60 3.03 7.11
CA SER A 383 7.50 2.15 7.52
C SER A 383 7.48 0.87 6.69
N PHE A 384 7.44 1.02 5.36
CA PHE A 384 7.44 -0.09 4.42
C PHE A 384 8.63 -1.06 4.63
N CYS A 385 9.83 -0.52 4.79
CA CYS A 385 11.05 -1.28 5.03
C CYS A 385 11.03 -2.01 6.39
N MET A 386 10.53 -1.37 7.44
CA MET A 386 10.44 -1.98 8.77
C MET A 386 9.46 -3.16 8.77
N TYR A 387 8.27 -2.97 8.19
CA TYR A 387 7.26 -4.02 8.07
C TYR A 387 7.74 -5.17 7.19
N THR A 388 8.26 -4.87 6.01
CA THR A 388 8.68 -5.90 5.05
C THR A 388 9.90 -6.68 5.55
N GLY A 389 10.93 -5.99 6.08
CA GLY A 389 12.13 -6.65 6.62
C GLY A 389 11.81 -7.56 7.82
N THR A 390 10.95 -7.09 8.73
CA THR A 390 10.52 -7.91 9.89
C THR A 390 9.66 -9.09 9.43
N ALA A 391 8.80 -8.91 8.43
CA ALA A 391 8.00 -9.99 7.89
C ALA A 391 8.82 -11.06 7.18
N ILE A 392 9.88 -10.69 6.47
CA ILE A 392 10.81 -11.65 5.84
C ILE A 392 11.52 -12.48 6.93
N LEU A 393 11.94 -11.85 8.04
CA LEU A 393 12.50 -12.60 9.18
C LEU A 393 11.51 -13.63 9.75
N PHE A 394 10.26 -13.23 9.98
CA PHE A 394 9.22 -14.17 10.45
C PHE A 394 8.89 -15.23 9.39
N CYS A 395 8.92 -14.87 8.11
CA CYS A 395 8.69 -15.80 7.00
C CYS A 395 9.75 -16.90 7.00
N TYR A 396 11.02 -16.54 7.15
CA TYR A 396 12.12 -17.48 7.34
C TYR A 396 11.93 -18.38 8.57
N ILE A 397 11.64 -17.78 9.73
CA ILE A 397 11.43 -18.56 10.97
C ILE A 397 10.28 -19.55 10.79
N TYR A 398 9.16 -19.14 10.20
CA TYR A 398 7.99 -20.01 10.01
C TYR A 398 8.20 -21.03 8.89
N ASN A 399 8.99 -20.71 7.87
CA ASN A 399 9.39 -21.68 6.85
C ASN A 399 10.20 -22.83 7.47
N ILE A 400 11.19 -22.51 8.31
CA ILE A 400 12.00 -23.51 9.00
C ILE A 400 11.21 -24.23 10.11
N THR A 401 10.30 -23.56 10.82
CA THR A 401 9.56 -24.18 11.94
C THR A 401 8.24 -24.79 11.50
N PHE A 402 7.23 -23.96 11.20
CA PHE A 402 5.87 -24.37 10.87
C PHE A 402 5.81 -25.24 9.61
N PHE A 403 6.34 -24.74 8.49
CA PHE A 403 6.29 -25.45 7.22
C PHE A 403 7.19 -26.70 7.25
N GLY A 404 8.40 -26.56 7.81
CA GLY A 404 9.30 -27.68 8.07
C GLY A 404 8.68 -28.81 8.88
N ALA A 405 7.96 -28.48 9.96
CA ALA A 405 7.24 -29.45 10.77
C ALA A 405 6.11 -30.14 9.99
N PHE A 406 5.35 -29.37 9.19
CA PHE A 406 4.31 -29.95 8.34
C PHE A 406 4.89 -30.89 7.28
N LEU A 407 6.03 -30.55 6.70
CA LEU A 407 6.76 -31.40 5.76
C LEU A 407 7.18 -32.72 6.41
N ALA A 408 7.67 -32.69 7.65
CA ALA A 408 7.99 -33.90 8.43
C ALA A 408 6.75 -34.76 8.71
N LEU A 409 5.63 -34.17 9.14
CA LEU A 409 4.36 -34.88 9.36
C LEU A 409 3.84 -35.53 8.08
N ASN A 410 3.89 -34.79 6.96
CA ASN A 410 3.54 -35.35 5.65
C ASN A 410 4.51 -36.45 5.22
N GLY A 411 5.79 -36.35 5.56
CA GLY A 411 6.79 -37.42 5.38
C GLY A 411 6.43 -38.70 6.15
N GLN A 412 5.94 -38.59 7.39
CA GLN A 412 5.46 -39.75 8.17
C GLN A 412 4.23 -40.41 7.53
N ARG A 413 3.32 -39.59 6.97
CA ARG A 413 2.16 -40.06 6.19
C ARG A 413 2.62 -40.82 4.94
N GLU A 414 3.57 -40.27 4.20
CA GLU A 414 4.15 -40.89 2.99
C GLU A 414 4.84 -42.22 3.32
N GLY A 415 5.62 -42.28 4.40
CA GLY A 415 6.25 -43.53 4.86
C GLY A 415 5.24 -44.61 5.27
N SER A 416 4.02 -44.22 5.67
CA SER A 416 2.92 -45.15 5.98
C SER A 416 2.08 -45.56 4.76
N ASN A 417 2.48 -45.16 3.54
CA ASN A 417 1.78 -45.38 2.27
C ASN A 417 0.29 -45.01 2.31
N ARG A 418 -0.05 -43.87 2.93
CA ARG A 418 -1.43 -43.39 3.06
C ARG A 418 -1.80 -42.45 1.92
N HIS A 419 -3.06 -42.47 1.48
CA HIS A 419 -3.60 -41.57 0.46
C HIS A 419 -3.50 -40.11 0.91
N TRP A 420 -3.21 -39.18 0.00
CA TRP A 420 -3.01 -37.75 0.32
C TRP A 420 -4.27 -37.05 0.87
N LEU A 421 -5.45 -37.37 0.33
CA LEU A 421 -6.74 -36.80 0.77
C LEU A 421 -7.40 -37.57 1.94
N ILE A 422 -7.54 -38.89 1.83
CA ILE A 422 -8.35 -39.71 2.76
C ILE A 422 -7.50 -40.26 3.93
N CYS A 423 -6.17 -40.11 3.89
CA CYS A 423 -5.24 -40.65 4.89
C CYS A 423 -5.38 -42.18 5.16
N ARG A 424 -6.08 -42.92 4.30
CA ARG A 424 -6.21 -44.39 4.35
C ARG A 424 -5.01 -45.05 3.69
N LYS A 425 -4.58 -46.21 4.20
CA LYS A 425 -3.47 -46.98 3.59
C LYS A 425 -3.85 -47.43 2.18
N VAL A 426 -2.97 -47.17 1.22
CA VAL A 426 -3.10 -47.59 -0.18
C VAL A 426 -2.30 -48.88 -0.37
N LYS A 427 -2.81 -49.80 -1.18
CA LYS A 427 -2.09 -51.05 -1.51
C LYS A 427 -0.83 -50.69 -2.30
N ALA A 428 0.30 -51.30 -1.95
CA ALA A 428 1.53 -51.15 -2.70
C ALA A 428 1.34 -51.69 -4.13
N PRO A 429 1.98 -51.10 -5.15
CA PRO A 429 1.90 -51.61 -6.51
C PRO A 429 2.43 -53.05 -6.56
N SER A 430 1.55 -54.00 -6.90
CA SER A 430 1.93 -55.38 -7.22
C SER A 430 2.19 -55.49 -8.73
N PRO A 431 3.21 -56.23 -9.19
CA PRO A 431 3.55 -56.35 -10.61
C PRO A 431 2.38 -56.84 -11.50
N ASP A 432 1.39 -57.53 -10.93
CA ASP A 432 0.27 -58.13 -11.67
C ASP A 432 -0.99 -57.26 -11.81
N ASN A 433 -1.06 -56.06 -11.20
CA ASN A 433 -2.26 -55.21 -11.28
C ASN A 433 -1.98 -53.88 -11.99
N LYS A 434 -2.24 -53.85 -13.30
CA LYS A 434 -2.41 -52.61 -14.09
C LYS A 434 -3.76 -51.94 -13.80
N GLY A 435 -4.11 -51.77 -12.52
CA GLY A 435 -5.27 -50.98 -12.12
C GLY A 435 -4.92 -49.50 -12.14
N ASN A 436 -5.85 -48.66 -12.64
CA ASN A 436 -5.78 -47.19 -12.77
C ASN A 436 -4.68 -46.51 -11.93
N ALA A 437 -3.85 -45.68 -12.56
CA ALA A 437 -2.82 -44.85 -11.92
C ALA A 437 -3.34 -44.05 -10.69
N CYS A 438 -4.65 -43.82 -10.61
CA CYS A 438 -5.34 -43.23 -9.47
C CYS A 438 -5.60 -44.17 -8.27
N SER A 439 -5.17 -45.43 -8.29
CA SER A 439 -5.51 -46.47 -7.27
C SER A 439 -4.27 -47.17 -6.68
N VAL A 440 -3.14 -47.09 -7.38
CA VAL A 440 -1.83 -47.59 -6.96
C VAL A 440 -0.91 -46.38 -6.87
N GLY A 441 -0.38 -46.11 -5.68
CA GLY A 441 0.53 -44.99 -5.44
C GLY A 441 1.78 -45.44 -4.70
N GLY A 442 2.88 -44.72 -4.91
CA GLY A 442 4.15 -44.99 -4.23
C GLY A 442 5.26 -45.56 -5.13
N ALA A 443 5.16 -45.42 -6.46
CA ALA A 443 6.29 -45.67 -7.35
C ALA A 443 7.45 -44.72 -6.98
N TYR A 444 8.63 -45.27 -6.69
CA TYR A 444 9.89 -44.54 -6.57
C TYR A 444 10.85 -45.17 -7.58
N ASP A 445 11.88 -44.42 -7.99
CA ASP A 445 12.95 -44.99 -8.79
C ASP A 445 13.68 -46.08 -7.97
N PRO A 446 13.58 -47.36 -8.35
CA PRO A 446 14.17 -48.45 -7.59
C PRO A 446 15.70 -48.43 -7.59
N GLU A 447 16.35 -47.74 -8.54
CA GLU A 447 17.81 -47.63 -8.61
C GLU A 447 18.35 -46.53 -7.70
N THR A 448 17.69 -45.38 -7.62
CA THR A 448 18.15 -44.24 -6.81
C THR A 448 17.48 -44.14 -5.43
N GLY A 449 16.32 -44.79 -5.25
CA GLY A 449 15.52 -44.73 -4.02
C GLY A 449 14.87 -43.36 -3.78
N ARG A 450 14.82 -42.49 -4.79
CA ARG A 450 14.31 -41.11 -4.76
C ARG A 450 12.92 -41.00 -5.39
N ASP A 451 12.25 -39.87 -5.13
CA ASP A 451 10.90 -39.55 -5.63
C ASP A 451 10.84 -39.27 -7.12
#